data_AF-A0ABD0P8C2-F1
#
_entry.id   AF-A0ABD0P8C2-F1
#
_cell.length_a   1.000
_cell.length_b   1.000
_cell.length_c   1.000
_cell.angle_alpha   90.00
_cell.angle_beta   90.00
_cell.angle_gamma   90.00
#
_symmetry.space_group_name_H-M   'P 1'
#
loop_
_entity.id
_entity.type
_entity.pdbx_description
1 polymer ?
#
loop_
_entity_poly.entity_id
_entity_poly.type
_entity_poly.pdbx_seq_one_letter_code
_entity_poly.pdbx_strand_id
1 'polypeptide(L)'
;EIEEVYTGQFPHLHTQSTCRCPASHPRVHPLVERYCIPNAANDTTHNKVLRLNQDAHPLHYINDNDIGTTWISSVFSTLELLDKGITITVDLENGQYQ
;
A
#
# COMPACT_ATOMS: atom_id res chain seq x y z
N GLU A 1 11.06 15.17 11.37
CA GLU A 1 10.84 16.45 12.08
C GLU A 1 11.91 16.69 13.14
N ILE A 2 12.00 15.91 14.24
CA ILE A 2 13.06 16.13 15.26
C ILE A 2 14.48 15.87 14.72
N GLU A 3 14.65 14.87 13.85
CA GLU A 3 15.96 14.48 13.28
C GLU A 3 16.50 15.51 12.25
N GLU A 4 15.58 16.18 11.54
CA GLU A 4 15.89 17.19 10.53
C GLU A 4 16.46 18.47 11.17
N VAL A 5 15.87 18.90 12.29
CA VAL A 5 16.32 20.08 13.05
C VAL A 5 17.75 19.91 13.58
N TYR A 6 18.17 18.66 13.86
CA TYR A 6 19.49 18.38 14.41
C TYR A 6 20.56 18.15 13.35
N THR A 7 20.21 17.53 12.22
CA THR A 7 21.19 17.07 11.22
C THR A 7 21.24 17.94 9.97
N GLY A 8 20.22 18.79 9.74
CA GLY A 8 20.09 19.56 8.50
C GLY A 8 19.78 18.70 7.26
N GLN A 9 19.63 17.39 7.43
CA GLN A 9 19.18 16.47 6.40
C GLN A 9 17.75 16.05 6.71
N PHE A 10 16.89 16.13 5.69
CA PHE A 10 15.59 15.48 5.78
C PHE A 10 15.84 13.96 5.82
N PRO A 11 15.47 13.25 6.90
CA PRO A 11 15.55 11.79 6.88
C PRO A 11 14.72 11.30 5.70
N HIS A 12 15.17 10.25 5.04
CA HIS A 12 14.51 9.71 3.86
C HIS A 12 13.04 9.42 4.21
N LEU A 13 12.15 10.36 3.88
CA LEU A 13 10.75 10.23 4.20
C LEU A 13 10.24 9.19 3.23
N HIS A 14 9.86 8.02 3.74
CA HIS A 14 9.16 7.03 2.95
C HIS A 14 7.79 7.62 2.58
N THR A 15 7.75 8.45 1.54
CA THR A 15 6.53 8.93 0.92
C THR A 15 6.01 7.77 0.09
N GLN A 16 5.45 6.76 0.76
CA GLN A 16 4.54 5.87 0.07
C GLN A 16 3.42 6.73 -0.50
N SER A 17 3.24 6.69 -1.81
CA SER A 17 2.09 7.29 -2.50
C SER A 17 0.76 6.68 -2.03
N THR A 18 0.81 5.57 -1.30
CA THR A 18 -0.32 4.81 -0.77
C THR A 18 -0.63 5.18 0.69
N CYS A 19 -1.91 5.28 1.03
CA CYS A 19 -2.46 5.92 2.22
C CYS A 19 -1.69 5.71 3.53
N ARG A 20 -1.64 6.80 4.31
CA ARG A 20 -1.14 6.82 5.67
C ARG A 20 -2.12 6.11 6.61
N CYS A 21 -1.58 5.40 7.59
CA CYS A 21 -2.35 4.86 8.68
C CYS A 21 -3.07 5.95 9.50
N PRO A 22 -4.23 5.64 10.12
CA PRO A 22 -4.96 6.61 10.93
C PRO A 22 -4.21 6.96 12.22
N ALA A 23 -4.48 8.14 12.79
CA ALA A 23 -3.81 8.61 14.01
C ALA A 23 -3.95 7.66 15.22
N SER A 24 -5.04 6.89 15.28
CA SER A 24 -5.26 5.88 16.33
C SER A 24 -4.31 4.68 16.22
N HIS A 25 -3.83 4.36 15.01
CA HIS A 25 -2.99 3.20 14.70
C HIS A 25 -1.90 3.62 13.71
N PRO A 26 -0.90 4.42 14.10
CA PRO A 26 -0.03 5.10 13.14
C PRO A 26 1.01 4.21 12.44
N ARG A 27 1.16 2.93 12.82
CA ARG A 27 2.17 2.02 12.29
C ARG A 27 1.53 0.98 11.37
N VAL A 28 2.14 0.66 10.22
CA VAL A 28 1.70 -0.47 9.38
C VAL A 28 2.02 -1.79 10.09
N HIS A 29 1.10 -2.74 10.04
CA HIS A 29 1.29 -4.06 10.63
C HIS A 29 2.31 -4.86 9.80
N PRO A 30 3.46 -5.29 10.37
CA PRO A 30 4.58 -5.80 9.58
C PRO A 30 4.35 -7.18 8.97
N LEU A 31 3.48 -7.99 9.57
CA LEU A 31 3.12 -9.32 9.04
C LEU A 31 1.93 -9.28 8.06
N VAL A 32 1.14 -8.20 8.06
CA VAL A 32 -0.14 -8.14 7.33
C VAL A 32 -0.41 -6.68 6.95
N GLU A 33 0.20 -6.18 5.89
CA GLU A 33 0.28 -4.75 5.56
C GLU A 33 -1.06 -4.04 5.33
N ARG A 34 -2.15 -4.79 5.07
CA ARG A 34 -3.51 -4.23 4.98
C ARG A 34 -4.03 -3.66 6.30
N TYR A 35 -3.34 -3.90 7.41
CA TYR A 35 -3.69 -3.37 8.72
C TYR A 35 -2.68 -2.35 9.24
N CYS A 36 -3.18 -1.47 10.10
CA CYS A 36 -2.37 -0.62 10.94
C CYS A 36 -2.56 -0.97 12.42
N ILE A 37 -1.52 -0.73 13.22
CA ILE A 37 -1.41 -1.03 14.64
C ILE A 37 -0.92 0.18 15.43
N PRO A 38 -1.16 0.24 16.75
CA PRO A 38 -0.61 1.30 17.59
C PRO A 38 0.91 1.26 17.67
N ASN A 39 1.52 2.39 18.04
CA ASN A 39 2.92 2.42 18.43
C ASN A 39 3.15 1.50 19.65
N ALA A 40 4.34 0.91 19.72
CA ALA A 40 4.77 -0.04 20.77
C ALA A 40 3.91 -1.31 20.91
N ALA A 41 2.92 -1.55 20.05
CA ALA A 41 2.20 -2.82 20.00
C ALA A 41 3.11 -3.92 19.41
N ASN A 42 3.01 -5.14 19.94
CA ASN A 42 3.68 -6.31 19.38
C ASN A 42 3.17 -6.60 17.96
N ASP A 43 4.01 -7.20 17.12
CA ASP A 43 3.70 -7.56 15.73
C ASP A 43 2.65 -8.66 15.58
N THR A 44 2.28 -9.31 16.68
CA THR A 44 1.19 -10.30 16.77
C THR A 44 -0.09 -9.72 17.39
N THR A 45 -0.17 -8.40 17.59
CA THR A 45 -1.32 -7.75 18.21
C THR A 45 -2.61 -7.95 17.43
N HIS A 46 -3.71 -8.17 18.15
CA HIS A 46 -5.06 -8.16 17.58
C HIS A 46 -5.67 -6.76 17.54
N ASN A 47 -5.06 -5.79 18.24
CA ASN A 47 -5.48 -4.39 18.19
C ASN A 47 -4.99 -3.75 16.88
N LYS A 48 -5.79 -3.90 15.84
CA LYS A 48 -5.48 -3.47 14.48
C LYS A 48 -6.72 -2.94 13.76
N VAL A 49 -6.50 -2.04 12.81
CA VAL A 49 -7.56 -1.45 11.95
C VAL A 49 -7.14 -1.54 10.49
N LEU A 50 -8.10 -1.55 9.56
CA LEU A 50 -7.79 -1.52 8.14
C LEU A 50 -7.01 -0.24 7.79
N ARG A 51 -5.94 -0.38 7.02
CA ARG A 51 -5.13 0.73 6.52
C ARG A 51 -5.89 1.57 5.50
N LEU A 52 -6.71 0.89 4.69
CA LEU A 52 -7.56 1.48 3.67
C LEU A 52 -9.03 1.23 3.99
N ASN A 53 -9.91 1.94 3.30
CA ASN A 53 -11.32 1.57 3.28
C ASN A 53 -11.47 0.11 2.79
N GLN A 54 -12.42 -0.64 3.34
CA GLN A 54 -12.70 -2.02 2.94
C GLN A 54 -13.02 -2.16 1.43
N ASP A 55 -13.54 -1.10 0.81
CA ASP A 55 -13.91 -1.06 -0.61
C ASP A 55 -12.76 -0.52 -1.50
N ALA A 56 -11.56 -0.33 -0.93
CA ALA A 56 -10.40 0.15 -1.67
C ALA A 56 -9.64 -1.01 -2.33
N HIS A 57 -9.39 -0.87 -3.63
CA HIS A 57 -8.71 -1.87 -4.45
C HIS A 57 -7.52 -1.29 -5.25
N PRO A 58 -6.51 -0.72 -4.56
CA PRO A 58 -5.38 -0.06 -5.20
C PRO A 58 -4.46 -1.03 -5.96
N LEU A 59 -3.66 -0.49 -6.88
CA LEU A 59 -2.76 -1.28 -7.74
C LEU A 59 -1.74 -2.13 -6.97
N HIS A 60 -1.28 -1.70 -5.79
CA HIS A 60 -0.29 -2.46 -5.02
C HIS A 60 -0.81 -3.81 -4.50
N TYR A 61 -2.12 -4.02 -4.48
CA TYR A 61 -2.71 -5.32 -4.11
C TYR A 61 -2.47 -6.42 -5.16
N ILE A 62 -1.91 -6.10 -6.34
CA ILE A 62 -1.63 -7.11 -7.36
C ILE A 62 -0.50 -8.07 -6.97
N ASN A 63 0.41 -7.64 -6.08
CA ASN A 63 1.63 -8.38 -5.75
C ASN A 63 2.06 -8.20 -4.28
N ASP A 64 1.12 -7.90 -3.37
CA ASP A 64 1.39 -7.70 -1.94
C ASP A 64 1.50 -9.00 -1.13
N ASN A 65 1.32 -10.16 -1.77
CA ASN A 65 1.34 -11.48 -1.14
C ASN A 65 0.28 -11.66 -0.02
N ASP A 66 -0.83 -10.91 -0.06
CA ASP A 66 -1.99 -11.08 0.83
C ASP A 66 -3.20 -11.62 0.06
N ILE A 67 -3.65 -12.83 0.39
CA ILE A 67 -4.81 -13.47 -0.26
C ILE A 67 -6.13 -12.74 0.00
N GLY A 68 -6.17 -11.84 0.99
CA GLY A 68 -7.35 -11.07 1.38
C GLY A 68 -7.47 -9.72 0.70
N THR A 69 -6.57 -9.37 -0.21
CA THR A 69 -6.58 -8.13 -0.99
C THR A 69 -6.68 -8.44 -2.48
N THR A 70 -7.20 -7.48 -3.25
CA THR A 70 -7.34 -7.63 -4.71
C THR A 70 -7.39 -6.25 -5.35
N TRP A 71 -6.63 -6.04 -6.42
CA TRP A 71 -6.80 -4.88 -7.29
C TRP A 71 -8.03 -5.06 -8.19
N ILE A 72 -8.78 -3.98 -8.37
CA ILE A 72 -9.96 -3.95 -9.24
C ILE A 72 -9.80 -2.77 -10.19
N SER A 73 -10.03 -3.01 -11.46
CA SER A 73 -10.02 -1.97 -12.46
C SER A 73 -11.26 -1.09 -12.43
N SER A 74 -11.23 0.03 -13.15
CA SER A 74 -12.45 0.75 -13.49
C SER A 74 -13.44 -0.15 -14.25
N VAL A 75 -14.73 0.06 -14.01
CA VAL A 75 -15.80 -0.57 -14.80
C VAL A 75 -15.88 0.12 -16.15
N PHE A 76 -15.90 -0.66 -17.24
CA PHE A 76 -16.10 -0.11 -18.58
C PHE A 76 -17.57 0.23 -18.79
N SER A 77 -17.88 1.51 -18.94
CA SER A 77 -19.24 1.99 -19.16
C SER A 77 -19.66 1.99 -20.63
N THR A 78 -18.72 1.78 -21.57
CA THR A 78 -18.97 1.77 -23.02
C THR A 78 -18.17 0.67 -23.71
N LEU A 79 -18.62 0.27 -24.91
CA LEU A 79 -17.89 -0.70 -25.75
C LEU A 79 -16.52 -0.16 -26.19
N GLU A 80 -16.41 1.14 -26.50
CA GLU A 80 -15.13 1.77 -26.86
C GLU A 80 -14.09 1.69 -25.73
N LEU A 81 -14.52 1.80 -24.47
CA LEU A 81 -13.65 1.64 -23.31
C LEU A 81 -13.25 0.18 -23.09
N LEU A 82 -14.17 -0.75 -23.36
CA LEU A 82 -13.90 -2.17 -23.32
C LEU A 82 -12.86 -2.56 -24.38
N ASP A 83 -12.99 -2.05 -25.60
CA ASP A 83 -12.06 -2.32 -26.71
C ASP A 83 -10.64 -1.78 -26.43
N LYS A 84 -10.53 -0.67 -25.70
CA LYS A 84 -9.23 -0.14 -25.22
C LYS A 84 -8.59 -1.01 -24.14
N GLY A 85 -9.41 -1.68 -23.32
CA GLY A 85 -8.96 -2.52 -22.23
C GLY A 85 -8.15 -1.78 -21.16
N ILE A 86 -7.38 -2.54 -20.37
CA ILE A 86 -6.47 -2.03 -19.36
C ILE A 86 -5.10 -2.66 -19.59
N THR A 87 -4.05 -1.84 -19.46
CA THR A 87 -2.67 -2.30 -19.49
C THR A 87 -2.06 -2.18 -18.10
N ILE A 88 -1.40 -3.25 -17.65
CA ILE A 88 -0.63 -3.27 -16.41
C ILE A 88 0.82 -3.44 -16.82
N THR A 89 1.65 -2.45 -16.50
CA THR A 89 3.09 -2.48 -16.76
C THR A 89 3.79 -2.94 -15.49
N VAL A 90 4.66 -3.94 -15.61
CA VAL A 90 5.48 -4.44 -14.52
C VAL A 90 6.94 -4.26 -14.92
N ASP A 91 7.62 -3.35 -14.23
CA ASP A 91 9.06 -3.17 -14.38
C ASP A 91 9.76 -4.13 -13.42
N LEU A 92 10.42 -5.14 -13.99
CA LEU A 92 11.25 -6.06 -13.23
C LEU A 92 12.65 -5.46 -13.05
N GLU A 93 13.25 -5.65 -11.88
CA GLU A 93 14.63 -5.21 -11.62
C GLU A 93 15.62 -5.91 -12.59
N ASN A 94 16.80 -5.35 -12.81
CA ASN A 94 17.74 -5.79 -13.85
C ASN A 94 17.87 -7.33 -13.98
N GLY A 95 17.53 -7.88 -15.16
CA GLY A 95 17.68 -9.31 -15.46
C GLY A 95 16.98 -9.75 -16.75
N GLN A 96 17.36 -10.93 -17.27
CA GLN A 96 16.52 -11.68 -18.20
C GLN A 96 15.77 -12.75 -17.42
N TYR A 97 14.45 -12.72 -17.52
CA TYR A 97 13.55 -13.66 -16.86
C TYR A 97 13.11 -14.73 -17.86
N GLN A 98 12.99 -15.99 -17.42
CA GLN A 98 12.50 -17.11 -18.22
C GLN A 98 11.00 -17.34 -18.00
#